data_AF-A0A4C2EIZ7-F1
#
_entry.id   AF-A0A4C2EIZ7-F1
#
_cell.length_a   1.000
_cell.length_b   1.000
_cell.length_c   1.000
_cell.angle_alpha   90.00
_cell.angle_beta   90.00
_cell.angle_gamma   90.00
#
_symmetry.space_group_name_H-M   'P 1'
#
loop_
_entity.id
_entity.type
_entity.pdbx_description
1 polymer ?
#
loop_
_entity_poly.entity_id
_entity_poly.type
_entity_poly.pdbx_seq_one_letter_code
_entity_poly.pdbx_strand_id
1 'polypeptide(L)'
;MLRTYGFETHRLEELSVAKQIQLFTNAEIVVGPHGAGLSNLVYSEDVTVVELFGDNLKPNFSRIAEVAGFDYHHIQCHNDGPDIYIDVSRLHETLEQVVDK
;
A
#
# COMPACT_ATOMS: atom_id res chain seq x y z
N MET A 1 7.72 -5.09 -13.08
CA MET A 1 8.53 -4.44 -12.05
C MET A 1 8.23 -5.03 -10.67
N LEU A 2 7.09 -4.77 -10.03
CA LEU A 2 6.81 -5.23 -8.66
C LEU A 2 7.11 -6.72 -8.38
N ARG A 3 6.84 -7.62 -9.33
CA ARG A 3 7.19 -9.05 -9.21
C ARG A 3 8.68 -9.33 -8.97
N THR A 4 9.61 -8.48 -9.42
CA THR A 4 11.05 -8.65 -9.18
C THR A 4 11.44 -8.39 -7.72
N TYR A 5 10.58 -7.70 -6.98
CA TYR A 5 10.68 -7.50 -5.53
C TYR A 5 9.83 -8.52 -4.75
N GLY A 6 9.26 -9.54 -5.41
CA GLY A 6 8.46 -10.57 -4.74
C GLY A 6 6.99 -10.20 -4.50
N PHE A 7 6.52 -9.03 -4.92
CA PHE A 7 5.11 -8.65 -4.73
C PHE A 7 4.15 -9.47 -5.61
N GLU A 8 3.04 -9.87 -4.99
CA GLU A 8 1.84 -10.37 -5.66
C GLU A 8 0.79 -9.25 -5.77
N THR A 9 0.09 -9.20 -6.90
CA THR A 9 -0.94 -8.17 -7.15
C THR A 9 -2.33 -8.75 -6.97
N HIS A 10 -3.15 -8.10 -6.17
CA HIS A 10 -4.53 -8.51 -5.89
C HIS A 10 -5.52 -7.39 -6.17
N ARG A 11 -6.70 -7.77 -6.68
CA ARG A 11 -7.90 -6.93 -6.72
C ARG A 11 -8.78 -7.33 -5.55
N LEU A 12 -8.79 -6.49 -4.50
CA LEU A 12 -9.43 -6.86 -3.23
C LEU A 12 -10.94 -7.09 -3.39
N GLU A 13 -11.59 -6.40 -4.33
CA GLU A 13 -13.00 -6.57 -4.66
C GLU A 13 -13.35 -7.96 -5.22
N GLU A 14 -12.36 -8.72 -5.68
CA GLU A 14 -12.53 -10.10 -6.17
C GLU A 14 -12.32 -11.14 -5.06
N LEU A 15 -11.85 -10.71 -3.88
CA LEU A 15 -11.59 -11.56 -2.73
C LEU A 15 -12.74 -11.50 -1.73
N SER A 16 -13.09 -12.67 -1.15
CA SER A 16 -13.96 -12.68 0.02
C SER A 16 -13.27 -11.97 1.19
N VAL A 17 -14.06 -11.45 2.14
CA VAL A 17 -13.53 -10.78 3.34
C VAL A 17 -12.53 -11.66 4.08
N ALA A 18 -12.81 -12.96 4.23
CA ALA A 18 -11.89 -13.90 4.87
C ALA A 18 -10.54 -14.00 4.14
N LYS A 19 -10.52 -13.96 2.81
CA LYS A 19 -9.28 -13.95 2.02
C LYS A 19 -8.54 -12.62 2.12
N GLN A 20 -9.25 -11.49 2.21
CA GLN A 20 -8.63 -10.19 2.45
C GLN A 20 -7.96 -10.15 3.83
N ILE A 21 -8.64 -10.63 4.88
CA ILE A 21 -8.07 -10.75 6.22
C ILE A 21 -6.80 -11.61 6.16
N GLN A 22 -6.89 -12.82 5.59
CA GLN A 22 -5.73 -13.70 5.48
C GLN A 22 -4.57 -13.04 4.71
N LEU A 23 -4.86 -12.32 3.62
CA LEU A 23 -3.84 -11.61 2.86
C LEU A 23 -3.12 -10.55 3.71
N PHE A 24 -3.87 -9.68 4.39
CA PHE A 24 -3.30 -8.57 5.17
C PHE A 24 -2.63 -9.02 6.47
N THR A 25 -3.08 -10.12 7.08
CA THR A 25 -2.42 -10.71 8.24
C THR A 25 -1.04 -11.29 7.89
N ASN A 26 -0.83 -11.73 6.65
CA ASN A 26 0.43 -12.35 6.21
C ASN A 26 1.30 -11.42 5.34
N ALA A 27 0.89 -10.17 5.12
CA ALA A 27 1.64 -9.24 4.27
C ALA A 27 2.72 -8.51 5.08
N GLU A 28 3.97 -8.60 4.62
CA GLU A 28 5.10 -7.85 5.18
C GLU A 28 5.12 -6.41 4.66
N ILE A 29 4.74 -6.22 3.39
CA ILE A 29 4.68 -4.91 2.72
C ILE A 29 3.41 -4.81 1.90
N VAL A 30 2.66 -3.72 2.06
CA VAL A 30 1.47 -3.40 1.27
C VAL A 30 1.73 -2.16 0.44
N VAL A 31 1.68 -2.31 -0.89
CA VAL A 31 1.78 -1.21 -1.85
C VAL A 31 0.44 -1.06 -2.55
N GLY A 32 -0.16 0.15 -2.54
CA GLY A 32 -1.45 0.33 -3.21
C GLY A 32 -1.93 1.78 -3.28
N PRO A 33 -2.89 2.08 -4.19
CA PRO A 33 -3.50 3.39 -4.29
C PRO A 33 -4.28 3.75 -3.02
N HIS A 34 -4.32 5.04 -2.70
CA HIS A 34 -5.20 5.58 -1.66
C HIS A 34 -6.65 5.14 -1.93
N GLY A 35 -7.24 4.39 -1.01
CA GLY A 35 -8.59 3.88 -1.18
C GLY A 35 -9.03 2.95 -0.07
N ALA A 36 -10.34 2.66 -0.04
CA ALA A 36 -10.97 1.89 1.04
C ALA A 36 -10.36 0.49 1.26
N GLY A 37 -9.66 -0.08 0.27
CA GLY A 37 -8.94 -1.34 0.42
C GLY A 37 -7.87 -1.32 1.53
N LEU A 38 -7.24 -0.17 1.78
CA LEU A 38 -6.26 0.02 2.86
C LEU A 38 -6.89 0.02 4.25
N SER A 39 -8.23 -0.02 4.38
CA SER A 39 -8.85 -0.23 5.69
C SER A 39 -8.51 -1.60 6.26
N ASN A 40 -8.14 -2.58 5.43
CA ASN A 40 -7.72 -3.91 5.86
C ASN A 40 -6.38 -3.92 6.63
N LEU A 41 -5.63 -2.81 6.68
CA LEU A 41 -4.45 -2.68 7.53
C LEU A 41 -4.75 -2.98 9.02
N VAL A 42 -6.00 -2.81 9.45
CA VAL A 42 -6.45 -3.18 10.81
C VAL A 42 -6.30 -4.68 11.13
N TYR A 43 -6.09 -5.53 10.12
CA TYR A 43 -5.86 -6.98 10.28
C TYR A 43 -4.39 -7.38 10.23
N SER A 44 -3.48 -6.43 9.99
CA SER A 44 -2.03 -6.66 9.98
C SER A 44 -1.45 -6.59 11.40
N GLU A 45 -0.30 -7.24 11.61
CA GLU A 45 0.40 -7.24 12.90
C GLU A 45 1.70 -6.42 12.87
N ASP A 46 2.49 -6.55 11.80
CA ASP A 46 3.70 -5.77 11.55
C ASP A 46 3.86 -5.65 10.04
N VAL A 47 3.63 -4.46 9.49
CA VAL A 47 3.57 -4.23 8.04
C VAL A 47 4.19 -2.90 7.68
N THR A 48 4.88 -2.86 6.55
CA THR A 48 5.27 -1.59 5.91
C THR A 48 4.26 -1.21 4.85
N VAL A 49 3.75 0.02 4.90
CA VAL A 49 2.74 0.53 3.97
C VAL A 49 3.38 1.53 3.02
N VAL A 50 3.21 1.33 1.71
CA VAL A 50 3.55 2.30 0.66
C VAL A 50 2.27 2.73 -0.04
N GLU A 51 1.76 3.88 0.36
CA GLU A 51 0.50 4.42 -0.16
C GLU A 51 0.71 5.36 -1.35
N LEU A 52 0.01 5.10 -2.45
CA LEU A 52 0.09 5.89 -3.67
C LEU A 52 -1.07 6.88 -3.71
N PHE A 53 -0.78 8.16 -3.58
CA PHE A 53 -1.80 9.21 -3.58
C PHE A 53 -1.95 9.84 -4.95
N GLY A 54 -3.20 10.04 -5.36
CA GLY A 54 -3.53 11.05 -6.35
C GLY A 54 -3.36 12.47 -5.80
N ASP A 55 -3.91 13.48 -6.47
CA ASP A 55 -3.73 14.91 -6.10
C ASP A 55 -4.21 15.28 -4.68
N ASN A 56 -5.05 14.45 -4.06
CA ASN A 56 -5.64 14.71 -2.75
C ASN A 56 -5.02 13.84 -1.66
N LEU A 57 -4.12 14.42 -0.87
CA LEU A 57 -3.58 13.80 0.34
C LEU A 57 -4.63 13.78 1.47
N LYS A 58 -4.86 12.60 2.05
CA LYS A 58 -5.75 12.42 3.22
C LYS A 58 -5.07 11.52 4.25
N PRO A 59 -5.05 11.90 5.53
CA PRO A 59 -4.29 11.20 6.57
C PRO A 59 -5.00 9.94 7.09
N ASN A 60 -5.91 9.33 6.34
CA ASN A 60 -6.79 8.28 6.86
C ASN A 60 -5.98 7.06 7.26
N PHE A 61 -5.16 6.53 6.36
CA PHE A 61 -4.42 5.29 6.57
C PHE A 61 -3.07 5.53 7.24
N SER A 62 -2.45 6.69 7.05
CA SER A 62 -1.29 7.11 7.85
C SER A 62 -1.61 7.12 9.36
N ARG A 63 -2.82 7.53 9.75
CA ARG A 63 -3.27 7.48 11.15
C ARG A 63 -3.47 6.05 11.66
N ILE A 64 -3.96 5.14 10.83
CA ILE A 64 -4.07 3.72 11.20
C ILE A 64 -2.67 3.16 11.43
N ALA A 65 -1.74 3.42 10.51
CA ALA A 65 -0.35 3.01 10.64
C ALA A 65 0.31 3.59 11.90
N GLU A 66 0.12 4.89 12.16
CA GLU A 66 0.64 5.56 13.37
C GLU A 66 0.13 4.91 14.66
N VAL A 67 -1.18 4.65 14.76
CA VAL A 67 -1.79 4.02 15.95
C VAL A 67 -1.31 2.58 16.13
N ALA A 68 -1.11 1.85 15.03
CA ALA A 68 -0.67 0.47 15.05
C ALA A 68 0.86 0.30 15.15
N GLY A 69 1.63 1.38 14.99
CA GLY A 69 3.10 1.35 15.00
C GLY A 69 3.73 0.82 13.71
N PHE A 70 2.99 0.87 12.58
CA PHE A 70 3.46 0.40 11.28
C PHE A 70 4.39 1.41 10.61
N ASP A 71 5.36 0.92 9.83
CA ASP A 71 6.16 1.79 8.95
C ASP A 71 5.28 2.28 7.79
N TYR A 72 5.34 3.57 7.48
CA TYR A 72 4.42 4.19 6.53
C TYR A 72 5.14 5.19 5.62
N HIS A 73 4.99 4.96 4.33
CA HIS A 73 5.54 5.75 3.25
C HIS A 73 4.42 6.16 2.32
N HIS A 74 4.51 7.36 1.75
CA HIS A 74 3.58 7.81 0.74
C HIS A 74 4.30 8.35 -0.49
N ILE A 75 3.72 8.11 -1.66
CA ILE A 75 4.20 8.64 -2.93
C ILE A 75 3.09 9.48 -3.55
N GLN A 76 3.41 10.73 -3.83
CA GLN A 76 2.53 11.61 -4.60
C GLN A 76 2.62 11.24 -6.08
N CYS A 77 1.49 10.87 -6.66
CA CYS A 77 1.27 10.54 -8.06
C CYS A 77 0.50 11.67 -8.75
N HIS A 78 0.37 11.56 -10.08
CA HIS A 78 -0.45 12.44 -10.91
C HIS A 78 -1.78 11.77 -11.24
N ASN A 79 -2.90 12.49 -11.13
CA ASN A 79 -4.19 12.02 -11.59
C ASN A 79 -4.45 12.37 -13.06
N ASP A 80 -5.00 11.42 -13.79
CA ASP A 80 -5.70 11.66 -15.06
C ASP A 80 -7.07 10.97 -14.98
N GLY A 81 -8.10 11.74 -14.64
CA GLY A 81 -9.44 11.21 -14.38
C GLY A 81 -9.46 10.22 -13.20
N PRO A 82 -9.93 8.96 -13.39
CA PRO A 82 -9.92 7.94 -12.34
C PRO A 82 -8.55 7.26 -12.17
N ASP A 83 -7.62 7.47 -13.10
CA ASP A 83 -6.34 6.79 -13.13
C ASP A 83 -5.27 7.59 -12.41
N ILE A 84 -4.31 6.88 -11.81
CA ILE A 84 -3.12 7.46 -11.19
C ILE A 84 -1.87 7.01 -11.94
N TYR A 85 -0.99 7.97 -12.20
CA TYR A 85 0.28 7.78 -12.86
C TYR A 85 1.40 8.05 -11.88
N ILE A 86 2.28 7.06 -11.71
CA ILE A 86 3.40 7.11 -10.78
C ILE A 86 4.72 7.23 -11.54
N ASP A 87 5.62 8.04 -11.01
CA ASP A 87 7.03 8.00 -11.42
C ASP A 87 7.64 6.67 -10.94
N VAL A 88 7.97 5.81 -11.90
CA VAL A 88 8.48 4.46 -11.64
C VAL A 88 9.83 4.48 -10.94
N SER A 89 10.67 5.49 -11.21
CA SER A 89 11.97 5.63 -10.53
C SER A 89 11.77 5.94 -9.06
N ARG A 90 10.83 6.83 -8.73
CA ARG A 90 10.48 7.13 -7.33
C ARG A 90 9.90 5.93 -6.59
N LEU A 91 9.07 5.13 -7.27
CA LEU A 91 8.56 3.88 -6.71
C LEU A 91 9.71 2.90 -6.44
N HIS A 92 10.65 2.76 -7.38
CA HIS A 92 11.83 1.90 -7.24
C HIS A 92 12.67 2.28 -6.01
N GLU A 93 13.04 3.56 -5.89
CA GLU A 93 13.81 4.09 -4.75
C GLU A 93 13.10 3.84 -3.41
N THR A 94 11.78 3.99 -3.38
CA THR A 94 10.99 3.73 -2.17
C THR A 94 11.00 2.25 -1.83
N LEU A 95 10.84 1.36 -2.82
CA LEU A 95 10.85 -0.09 -2.61
C LEU A 95 12.21 -0.60 -2.14
N GLU A 96 13.32 -0.09 -2.69
CA GLU A 96 14.67 -0.45 -2.22
C GLU A 96 14.90 -0.09 -0.75
N GLN A 97 14.28 0.98 -0.25
CA GLN A 97 14.40 1.38 1.16
C GLN A 97 13.61 0.49 2.13
N VAL A 98 12.56 -0.18 1.65
CA VAL A 98 11.63 -0.93 2.51
C VAL A 98 11.74 -2.45 2.36
N VAL A 99 12.21 -2.96 1.22
CA VAL A 99 12.36 -4.41 0.99
C VAL A 99 13.62 -4.98 1.66
N ASP A 100 14.66 -4.17 1.85
CA ASP A 100 15.94 -4.61 2.46
C ASP A 100 16.02 -4.34 3.98
N LYS A 101 14.90 -4.00 4.63
CA LYS A 101 14.80 -3.87 6.11
C LYS A 101 14.51 -5.21 6.77
#